data_AF-A0A945VWG7-F1
#
_entry.id   AF-A0A945VWG7-F1
#
_cell.length_a   1.000
_cell.length_b   1.000
_cell.length_c   1.000
_cell.angle_alpha   90.00
_cell.angle_beta   90.00
_cell.angle_gamma   90.00
#
_symmetry.space_group_name_H-M   'P 1'
#
loop_
_entity.id
_entity.type
_entity.pdbx_description
1 polymer ?
#
loop_
_entity_poly.entity_id
_entity_poly.type
_entity_poly.pdbx_seq_one_letter_code
_entity_poly.pdbx_strand_id
1 'polypeptide(L)'
;MAFTDKNYDLKNKKVAFRVDASLKMGTGHVMRCLTLAQVLKENGANVEFICRKHEGNLVGKIRSSGFVVHELKVFEETEVGTKLAHSHWLGATQQQDASDCIEILKAEKSDWLIVDHYALDEQWQKRLNPYYEKLMVIDDLADRKHQCDILLDQTFGRQQEDYSGLTSKDC
;
A
#
# COMPACT_ATOMS: atom_id res chain seq x y z
N MET A 1 -23.41 -12.31 -15.39
CA MET A 1 -23.61 -10.85 -15.36
C MET A 1 -22.23 -10.24 -15.45
N ALA A 2 -21.79 -9.94 -16.66
CA ALA A 2 -20.44 -9.46 -16.94
C ALA A 2 -20.40 -7.95 -16.70
N PHE A 3 -19.51 -7.50 -15.82
CA PHE A 3 -19.18 -6.08 -15.66
C PHE A 3 -18.23 -5.68 -16.79
N THR A 4 -18.78 -5.28 -17.92
CA THR A 4 -18.04 -4.58 -18.98
C THR A 4 -18.79 -3.29 -19.21
N ASP A 5 -18.29 -2.16 -18.69
CA ASP A 5 -18.60 -0.81 -19.22
C ASP A 5 -17.82 0.36 -18.57
N LYS A 6 -16.59 0.10 -18.10
CA LYS A 6 -15.51 1.11 -18.06
C LYS A 6 -14.19 0.36 -18.27
N ASN A 7 -13.75 0.24 -19.52
CA ASN A 7 -12.41 -0.25 -19.83
C ASN A 7 -11.39 0.78 -19.34
N TYR A 8 -11.04 0.74 -18.06
CA TYR A 8 -9.74 1.23 -17.64
C TYR A 8 -8.72 0.33 -18.31
N ASP A 9 -8.05 0.84 -19.35
CA ASP A 9 -6.97 0.12 -20.00
C ASP A 9 -5.81 0.01 -19.00
N LEU A 10 -5.73 -1.14 -18.33
CA LEU A 10 -4.65 -1.49 -17.41
C LEU A 10 -3.39 -1.93 -18.16
N LYS A 11 -3.46 -2.08 -19.49
CA LYS A 11 -2.34 -2.51 -20.30
C LYS A 11 -1.18 -1.54 -20.16
N ASN A 12 -0.02 -2.07 -19.79
CA ASN A 12 1.22 -1.34 -19.55
C ASN A 12 1.15 -0.32 -18.41
N LYS A 13 0.10 -0.33 -17.58
CA LYS A 13 0.04 0.54 -16.39
C LYS A 13 1.01 0.04 -15.33
N LYS A 14 1.80 0.95 -14.78
CA LYS A 14 2.73 0.65 -13.68
C LYS A 14 2.00 0.75 -12.34
N VAL A 15 1.96 -0.36 -11.61
CA VAL A 15 1.32 -0.45 -10.30
C VAL A 15 2.34 -0.85 -9.25
N ALA A 16 2.58 0.04 -8.29
CA ALA A 16 3.43 -0.25 -7.14
C ALA A 16 2.58 -0.56 -5.92
N PHE A 17 2.91 -1.65 -5.21
CA PHE A 17 2.33 -1.96 -3.90
C PHE A 17 3.29 -1.57 -2.79
N ARG A 18 2.83 -0.83 -1.78
CA ARG A 18 3.53 -0.66 -0.50
C ARG A 18 2.82 -1.50 0.56
N VAL A 19 3.42 -2.63 0.93
CA VAL A 19 2.85 -3.60 1.87
C VAL A 19 3.94 -4.38 2.57
N ASP A 20 3.72 -4.73 3.84
CA ASP A 20 4.64 -5.55 4.63
C ASP A 20 3.97 -6.82 5.15
N ALA A 21 4.82 -7.79 5.48
CA ALA A 21 4.48 -8.92 6.33
C ALA A 21 5.62 -9.11 7.34
N SER A 22 5.29 -9.65 8.51
CA SER A 22 6.27 -10.01 9.53
C SER A 22 5.68 -11.03 10.50
N LEU A 23 6.52 -11.61 11.35
CA LEU A 23 6.04 -12.46 12.45
C LEU A 23 5.05 -11.74 13.38
N LYS A 24 5.17 -10.41 13.53
CA LYS A 24 4.31 -9.61 14.43
C LYS A 24 2.99 -9.18 13.79
N MET A 25 3.03 -8.71 12.54
CA MET A 25 1.84 -8.22 11.82
C MET A 25 1.07 -9.35 11.12
N GLY A 26 1.67 -10.54 11.01
CA GLY A 26 1.13 -11.63 10.22
C GLY A 26 1.35 -11.46 8.72
N THR A 27 0.64 -12.27 7.94
CA THR A 27 0.82 -12.38 6.47
C THR A 27 -0.38 -11.88 5.67
N GLY A 28 -1.47 -11.46 6.34
CA GLY A 28 -2.76 -11.14 5.71
C GLY A 28 -2.62 -10.08 4.62
N HIS A 29 -1.93 -8.97 4.92
CA HIS A 29 -1.69 -7.86 4.01
C HIS A 29 -1.04 -8.31 2.69
N VAL A 30 0.10 -9.01 2.77
CA VAL A 30 0.80 -9.49 1.57
C VAL A 30 -0.06 -10.49 0.79
N MET A 31 -0.77 -11.40 1.47
CA MET A 31 -1.58 -12.41 0.77
C MET A 31 -2.75 -11.79 -0.01
N ARG A 32 -3.47 -10.81 0.58
CA ARG A 32 -4.54 -10.11 -0.15
C ARG A 32 -4.01 -9.23 -1.28
N CYS A 33 -2.89 -8.55 -1.06
CA CYS A 33 -2.21 -7.78 -2.11
C CYS A 33 -1.70 -8.66 -3.25
N LEU A 34 -1.20 -9.87 -2.97
CA LEU A 34 -0.78 -10.82 -4.00
C LEU A 34 -1.94 -11.27 -4.89
N THR A 35 -3.11 -11.54 -4.30
CA THR A 35 -4.32 -11.88 -5.06
C THR A 35 -4.71 -10.73 -6.01
N LEU A 36 -4.74 -9.50 -5.51
CA LEU A 36 -5.03 -8.32 -6.32
C LEU A 36 -3.96 -8.10 -7.42
N ALA A 37 -2.69 -8.20 -7.08
CA ALA A 37 -1.57 -8.06 -8.00
C ALA A 37 -1.62 -9.08 -9.15
N GLN A 38 -2.04 -10.32 -8.86
CA GLN A 38 -2.20 -11.37 -9.87
C GLN A 38 -3.28 -10.98 -10.89
N VAL A 39 -4.44 -10.50 -10.43
CA VAL A 39 -5.52 -10.03 -11.30
C VAL A 39 -5.06 -8.83 -12.13
N LEU A 40 -4.36 -7.86 -11.53
CA LEU A 40 -3.84 -6.69 -12.26
C LEU A 40 -2.84 -7.10 -13.36
N LYS A 41 -1.93 -8.04 -13.06
CA LYS A 41 -0.97 -8.58 -14.02
C LYS A 41 -1.65 -9.34 -15.16
N GLU A 42 -2.67 -10.14 -14.86
CA GLU A 42 -3.49 -10.83 -15.88
C GLU A 42 -4.22 -9.85 -16.81
N ASN A 43 -4.54 -8.65 -16.31
CA ASN A 43 -5.09 -7.55 -17.09
C ASN A 43 -4.03 -6.65 -17.76
N GLY A 44 -2.75 -7.06 -17.75
CA GLY A 44 -1.68 -6.42 -18.50
C GLY A 44 -0.94 -5.30 -17.77
N ALA A 45 -1.16 -5.11 -16.46
CA ALA A 45 -0.40 -4.16 -15.66
C ALA A 45 1.03 -4.68 -15.37
N ASN A 46 1.98 -3.75 -15.28
CA ASN A 46 3.32 -4.01 -14.77
C ASN A 46 3.32 -3.77 -13.25
N VAL A 47 3.41 -4.85 -12.48
CA VAL A 47 3.24 -4.80 -11.02
C VAL A 47 4.57 -5.01 -10.30
N GLU A 48 4.86 -4.13 -9.34
CA GLU A 48 6.01 -4.23 -8.44
C GLU A 48 5.61 -4.02 -6.98
N PHE A 49 6.43 -4.50 -6.06
CA PHE A 49 6.22 -4.40 -4.62
C PHE A 49 7.36 -3.64 -3.95
N ILE A 50 7.02 -2.86 -2.93
CA ILE A 50 7.92 -2.21 -2.00
C ILE A 50 7.62 -2.78 -0.62
N CYS A 51 8.56 -3.55 -0.09
CA CYS A 51 8.43 -4.26 1.18
C CYS A 51 9.63 -3.95 2.07
N ARG A 52 9.40 -3.73 3.35
CA ARG A 52 10.46 -3.65 4.35
C ARG A 52 10.86 -5.05 4.82
N LYS A 53 12.16 -5.24 5.02
CA LYS A 53 12.78 -6.53 5.33
C LYS A 53 12.60 -6.94 6.80
N HIS A 54 11.38 -6.99 7.29
CA HIS A 54 11.08 -7.47 8.63
C HIS A 54 11.40 -8.96 8.80
N GLU A 55 11.61 -9.41 10.02
CA GLU A 55 11.67 -10.84 10.32
C GLU A 55 10.32 -11.51 9.99
N GLY A 56 10.36 -12.63 9.27
CA GLY A 56 9.16 -13.32 8.78
C GLY A 56 8.46 -12.63 7.61
N ASN A 57 9.13 -11.72 6.89
CA ASN A 57 8.59 -11.13 5.67
C ASN A 57 8.30 -12.17 4.58
N LEU A 58 7.48 -11.78 3.61
CA LEU A 58 7.07 -12.62 2.48
C LEU A 58 7.68 -12.19 1.14
N VAL A 59 8.84 -11.53 1.14
CA VAL A 59 9.53 -11.09 -0.09
C VAL A 59 9.83 -12.29 -1.01
N GLY A 60 10.28 -13.41 -0.46
CA GLY A 60 10.54 -14.63 -1.23
C GLY A 60 9.28 -15.18 -1.91
N LYS A 61 8.13 -15.13 -1.23
CA LYS A 61 6.84 -15.54 -1.77
C LYS A 61 6.42 -14.63 -2.94
N ILE A 62 6.52 -13.31 -2.76
CA ILE A 62 6.17 -12.34 -3.81
C ILE A 62 7.05 -12.54 -5.07
N ARG A 63 8.36 -12.72 -4.89
CA ARG A 63 9.28 -13.03 -5.99
C ARG A 63 8.93 -14.35 -6.70
N SER A 64 8.59 -15.39 -5.94
CA SER A 64 8.18 -16.68 -6.51
C SER A 64 6.89 -16.62 -7.32
N SER A 65 6.01 -15.64 -7.03
CA SER A 65 4.82 -15.33 -7.84
C SER A 65 5.13 -14.51 -9.10
N GLY A 66 6.41 -14.20 -9.34
CA GLY A 66 6.87 -13.53 -10.56
C GLY A 66 6.67 -12.02 -10.54
N PHE A 67 6.78 -11.38 -9.37
CA PHE A 67 6.78 -9.93 -9.20
C PHE A 67 8.15 -9.40 -8.80
N VAL A 68 8.46 -8.17 -9.23
CA VAL A 68 9.63 -7.42 -8.76
C VAL A 68 9.37 -6.95 -7.33
N VAL A 69 10.40 -7.02 -6.47
CA VAL A 69 10.32 -6.55 -5.09
C VAL A 69 11.53 -5.69 -4.74
N HIS A 70 11.26 -4.45 -4.35
CA HIS A 70 12.19 -3.50 -3.77
C HIS A 70 12.18 -3.65 -2.25
N GLU A 71 13.34 -3.96 -1.66
CA GLU A 71 13.49 -4.20 -0.22
C GLU A 71 13.93 -2.93 0.51
N LEU A 72 13.13 -2.45 1.47
CA LEU A 72 13.51 -1.39 2.39
C LEU A 72 14.24 -1.98 3.61
N LYS A 73 15.24 -1.26 4.13
CA LYS A 73 16.00 -1.68 5.32
C LYS A 73 15.15 -1.49 6.58
N VAL A 74 15.26 -2.37 7.57
CA VAL A 74 14.68 -2.11 8.89
C VAL A 74 15.62 -1.19 9.66
N PHE A 75 15.07 -0.19 10.35
CA PHE A 75 15.79 0.62 11.31
C PHE A 75 15.29 0.25 12.71
N GLU A 76 16.20 -0.12 13.62
CA GLU A 76 15.85 -0.33 15.04
C GLU A 76 15.37 1.01 15.63
N GLU A 77 14.35 0.94 16.47
CA GLU A 77 13.63 2.10 17.02
C GLU A 77 14.57 3.13 17.63
N THR A 78 14.60 4.35 17.06
CA THR A 78 14.68 5.53 17.91
C THR A 78 13.24 5.81 18.37
N GLU A 79 13.02 5.81 19.68
CA GLU A 79 11.76 6.21 20.30
C GLU A 79 11.32 7.57 19.76
N VAL A 80 10.44 7.58 18.78
CA VAL A 80 9.76 8.79 18.34
C VAL A 80 8.29 8.55 18.63
N GLY A 81 7.81 9.13 19.74
CA GLY A 81 6.44 8.98 20.22
C GLY A 81 5.42 9.10 19.09
N THR A 82 4.71 8.01 18.81
CA THR A 82 3.83 7.95 17.65
C THR A 82 2.37 7.94 18.04
N LYS A 83 1.60 8.79 17.36
CA LYS A 83 0.15 8.98 17.52
C LYS A 83 -0.71 7.80 17.07
N LEU A 84 -0.17 6.79 16.38
CA LEU A 84 -0.91 5.64 15.84
C LEU A 84 -0.54 4.35 16.59
N ALA A 85 -1.53 3.48 16.83
CA ALA A 85 -1.36 2.23 17.60
C ALA A 85 -0.36 1.25 16.93
N HIS A 86 -0.23 1.29 15.61
CA HIS A 86 0.54 0.31 14.82
C HIS A 86 1.88 0.85 14.30
N SER A 87 2.36 2.01 14.75
CA SER A 87 3.60 2.60 14.22
C SER A 87 4.83 1.71 14.35
N HIS A 88 4.92 0.90 15.41
CA HIS A 88 6.00 -0.07 15.61
C HIS A 88 6.08 -1.16 14.52
N TRP A 89 5.01 -1.38 13.75
CA TRP A 89 5.01 -2.35 12.65
C TRP A 89 5.75 -1.85 11.41
N LEU A 90 5.96 -0.54 11.28
CA LEU A 90 6.59 0.04 10.09
C LEU A 90 8.10 -0.20 10.03
N GLY A 91 8.77 -0.43 11.15
CA GLY A 91 10.24 -0.59 11.21
C GLY A 91 11.03 0.64 10.75
N ALA A 92 10.39 1.80 10.77
CA ALA A 92 10.91 3.12 10.42
C ALA A 92 9.89 4.20 10.85
N THR A 93 10.27 5.47 10.79
CA THR A 93 9.29 6.56 10.85
C THR A 93 8.54 6.69 9.52
N GLN A 94 7.33 7.27 9.51
CA GLN A 94 6.62 7.57 8.25
C GLN A 94 7.47 8.46 7.32
N GLN A 95 8.26 9.39 7.87
CA GLN A 95 9.14 10.24 7.07
C GLN A 95 10.26 9.44 6.39
N GLN A 96 10.88 8.51 7.11
CA GLN A 96 11.91 7.65 6.55
C GLN A 96 11.31 6.69 5.51
N ASP A 97 10.18 6.05 5.81
CA ASP A 97 9.49 5.16 4.87
C ASP A 97 9.11 5.91 3.59
N ALA A 98 8.59 7.13 3.71
CA ALA A 98 8.27 7.95 2.55
C ALA A 98 9.53 8.26 1.72
N SER A 99 10.63 8.62 2.38
CA SER A 99 11.89 8.91 1.68
C SER A 99 12.42 7.68 0.94
N ASP A 100 12.41 6.52 1.59
CA ASP A 100 12.82 5.24 1.01
C ASP A 100 11.95 4.87 -0.21
N CYS A 101 10.63 5.05 -0.12
CA CYS A 101 9.70 4.77 -1.22
C CYS A 101 9.89 5.75 -2.39
N ILE A 102 10.11 7.03 -2.10
CA ILE A 102 10.35 8.05 -3.13
C ILE A 102 11.59 7.71 -3.96
N GLU A 103 12.65 7.21 -3.35
CA GLU A 103 13.87 6.81 -4.09
C GLU A 103 13.59 5.73 -5.14
N ILE A 104 12.62 4.87 -4.90
CA ILE A 104 12.17 3.83 -5.84
C ILE A 104 11.23 4.45 -6.89
N LEU A 105 10.21 5.18 -6.44
CA LEU A 105 9.15 5.71 -7.31
C LEU A 105 9.61 6.85 -8.22
N LYS A 106 10.68 7.58 -7.87
CA LYS A 106 11.22 8.68 -8.70
C LYS A 106 11.89 8.21 -9.99
N ALA A 107 12.31 6.94 -10.06
CA ALA A 107 12.95 6.41 -11.26
C ALA A 107 11.98 6.44 -12.46
N GLU A 108 10.70 6.18 -12.18
CA GLU A 108 9.61 6.25 -13.14
C GLU A 108 8.29 6.32 -12.37
N LYS A 109 7.54 7.41 -12.59
CA LYS A 109 6.27 7.67 -11.91
C LYS A 109 5.30 6.51 -12.10
N SER A 110 4.72 6.02 -11.00
CA SER A 110 3.74 4.93 -11.07
C SER A 110 2.36 5.46 -11.46
N ASP A 111 1.63 4.74 -12.31
CA ASP A 111 0.23 5.08 -12.59
C ASP A 111 -0.63 4.87 -11.33
N TRP A 112 -0.35 3.80 -10.58
CA TRP A 112 -1.03 3.48 -9.34
C TRP A 112 -0.04 3.16 -8.23
N LEU A 113 -0.27 3.76 -7.07
CA LEU A 113 0.28 3.30 -5.80
C LEU A 113 -0.85 2.65 -5.00
N ILE A 114 -0.66 1.41 -4.57
CA ILE A 114 -1.60 0.67 -3.72
C ILE A 114 -0.94 0.44 -2.37
N VAL A 115 -1.56 0.93 -1.30
CA VAL A 115 -1.01 0.88 0.05
C VAL A 115 -1.87 0.02 0.94
N ASP A 116 -1.24 -0.92 1.63
CA ASP A 116 -1.88 -1.78 2.61
C ASP A 116 -0.99 -1.88 3.85
N HIS A 117 -1.08 -0.85 4.70
CA HIS A 117 -0.25 -0.75 5.90
C HIS A 117 -0.89 0.17 6.96
N TYR A 118 -1.14 -0.37 8.16
CA TYR A 118 -1.82 0.38 9.24
C TYR A 118 -1.02 1.56 9.80
N ALA A 119 0.31 1.54 9.68
CA ALA A 119 1.16 2.63 10.17
C ALA A 119 1.27 3.84 9.22
N LEU A 120 0.63 3.82 8.04
CA LEU A 120 0.75 4.88 7.03
C LEU A 120 -0.56 5.68 6.94
N ASP A 121 -0.46 6.98 7.17
CA ASP A 121 -1.60 7.92 7.20
C ASP A 121 -1.50 9.00 6.11
N GLU A 122 -2.44 9.95 6.13
CA GLU A 122 -2.48 11.09 5.20
C GLU A 122 -1.16 11.87 5.07
N GLN A 123 -0.31 11.92 6.10
CA GLN A 123 0.95 12.65 6.05
C GLN A 123 1.97 11.94 5.17
N TRP A 124 2.03 10.60 5.23
CA TRP A 124 2.85 9.81 4.33
C TRP A 124 2.32 9.93 2.90
N GLN A 125 1.00 9.80 2.72
CA GLN A 125 0.36 9.83 1.40
C GLN A 125 0.59 11.17 0.69
N LYS A 126 0.43 12.30 1.39
CA LYS A 126 0.71 13.65 0.86
C LYS A 126 2.17 13.83 0.41
N ARG A 127 3.13 13.18 1.07
CA ARG A 127 4.55 13.25 0.68
C ARG A 127 4.84 12.51 -0.62
N LEU A 128 4.13 11.41 -0.89
CA LEU A 128 4.33 10.61 -2.10
C LEU A 128 3.52 11.09 -3.30
N ASN A 129 2.54 11.98 -3.11
CA ASN A 129 1.64 12.48 -4.15
C ASN A 129 2.31 12.87 -5.49
N PRO A 130 3.52 13.48 -5.54
CA PRO A 130 4.18 13.78 -6.81
C PRO A 130 4.64 12.56 -7.62
N TYR A 131 4.72 11.38 -7.00
CA TYR A 131 5.40 10.18 -7.52
C TYR A 131 4.45 9.06 -7.97
N TYR A 132 3.14 9.31 -7.90
CA TYR A 132 2.10 8.45 -8.47
C TYR A 132 1.01 9.27 -9.18
N GLU A 133 0.22 8.67 -10.05
CA GLU A 133 -0.98 9.33 -10.64
C GLU A 133 -2.24 9.09 -9.82
N LYS A 134 -2.40 7.88 -9.28
CA LYS A 134 -3.53 7.49 -8.44
C LYS A 134 -3.09 6.70 -7.21
N LEU A 135 -3.76 6.92 -6.09
CA LEU A 135 -3.53 6.20 -4.84
C LEU A 135 -4.78 5.42 -4.41
N MET A 136 -4.61 4.13 -4.23
CA MET A 136 -5.57 3.26 -3.57
C MET A 136 -5.04 2.86 -2.19
N VAL A 137 -5.89 2.97 -1.16
CA VAL A 137 -5.58 2.49 0.19
C VAL A 137 -6.48 1.32 0.52
N ILE A 138 -5.89 0.23 1.04
CA ILE A 138 -6.62 -0.85 1.69
C ILE A 138 -6.59 -0.56 3.20
N ASP A 139 -7.77 -0.36 3.78
CA ASP A 139 -7.93 -0.12 5.21
C ASP A 139 -9.16 -0.86 5.73
N ASP A 140 -9.04 -1.46 6.90
CA ASP A 140 -10.12 -2.15 7.60
C ASP A 140 -10.28 -1.67 9.05
N LEU A 141 -9.59 -0.59 9.44
CA LEU A 141 -9.61 -0.04 10.79
C LEU A 141 -10.55 1.14 10.95
N ALA A 142 -10.67 2.00 9.93
CA ALA A 142 -11.44 3.24 9.99
C ALA A 142 -11.05 4.13 11.20
N ASP A 143 -9.75 4.22 11.49
CA ASP A 143 -9.22 4.86 12.69
C ASP A 143 -8.29 6.06 12.42
N ARG A 144 -8.00 6.34 11.14
CA ARG A 144 -7.06 7.38 10.71
C ARG A 144 -7.49 8.04 9.41
N LYS A 145 -6.91 9.21 9.15
CA LYS A 145 -7.18 9.97 7.93
C LYS A 145 -6.38 9.46 6.75
N HIS A 146 -7.04 9.46 5.59
CA HIS A 146 -6.49 9.10 4.30
C HIS A 146 -6.74 10.22 3.27
N GLN A 147 -5.68 10.56 2.55
CA GLN A 147 -5.66 11.34 1.33
C GLN A 147 -5.42 10.38 0.17
N CYS A 148 -6.48 9.75 -0.35
CA CYS A 148 -6.41 8.77 -1.44
C CYS A 148 -7.50 9.02 -2.48
N ASP A 149 -7.33 8.43 -3.66
CA ASP A 149 -8.34 8.45 -4.73
C ASP A 149 -9.38 7.33 -4.57
N ILE A 150 -8.99 6.21 -3.95
CA ILE A 150 -9.85 5.06 -3.69
C ILE A 150 -9.48 4.48 -2.31
N LEU A 151 -10.49 4.19 -1.50
CA LEU A 151 -10.35 3.38 -0.28
C LEU A 151 -11.11 2.06 -0.46
N LEU A 152 -10.44 0.95 -0.16
CA LEU A 152 -11.03 -0.39 -0.16
C LEU A 152 -11.02 -0.97 1.25
N ASP A 153 -12.21 -1.18 1.80
CA ASP A 153 -12.43 -1.96 3.01
C ASP A 153 -13.26 -3.21 2.66
N GLN A 154 -12.76 -4.39 3.00
CA GLN A 154 -13.40 -5.68 2.73
C GLN A 154 -14.13 -6.26 3.95
N THR A 155 -14.18 -5.51 5.06
CA THR A 155 -14.80 -5.92 6.32
C THR A 155 -16.30 -6.06 6.15
N PHE A 156 -16.84 -7.23 6.50
CA PHE A 156 -18.28 -7.47 6.43
C PHE A 156 -19.05 -6.47 7.30
N GLY A 157 -20.03 -5.79 6.71
CA GLY A 157 -20.85 -4.80 7.38
C GLY A 157 -20.27 -3.37 7.37
N ARG A 158 -19.05 -3.16 6.86
CA ARG A 158 -18.49 -1.80 6.70
C ARG A 158 -19.38 -0.94 5.83
N GLN A 159 -19.63 0.29 6.26
CA GLN A 159 -20.38 1.30 5.52
C GLN A 159 -19.49 2.50 5.17
N GLN A 160 -19.91 3.29 4.19
CA GLN A 160 -19.18 4.49 3.78
C GLN A 160 -19.10 5.53 4.91
N GLU A 161 -20.14 5.60 5.75
CA GLU A 161 -20.24 6.51 6.88
C GLU A 161 -19.20 6.24 7.97
N ASP A 162 -18.68 5.01 8.07
CA ASP A 162 -17.61 4.67 9.00
C ASP A 162 -16.31 5.44 8.69
N TYR A 163 -16.16 5.91 7.44
CA TYR A 163 -15.05 6.76 6.99
C TYR A 163 -15.41 8.25 6.95
N SER A 164 -16.54 8.66 7.54
CA SER A 164 -16.96 10.07 7.58
C SER A 164 -15.91 10.95 8.26
N GLY A 165 -15.34 11.89 7.50
CA GLY A 165 -14.26 12.77 7.96
C GLY A 165 -12.87 12.12 8.04
N LEU A 166 -12.74 10.85 7.61
CA LEU A 166 -11.48 10.13 7.50
C LEU A 166 -10.93 10.10 6.07
N THR A 167 -11.75 10.33 5.04
CA THR A 167 -11.29 10.44 3.65
C THR A 167 -11.54 11.84 3.07
N SER A 168 -10.84 12.17 1.98
CA SER A 168 -11.16 13.36 1.18
C SER A 168 -12.52 13.22 0.50
N LYS A 169 -13.18 14.35 0.20
CA LYS A 169 -14.50 14.35 -0.48
C LYS A 169 -14.48 13.69 -1.86
N ASP A 170 -13.32 13.66 -2.50
CA ASP A 170 -13.10 13.12 -3.84
C ASP A 170 -12.59 11.66 -3.82
N CYS A 171 -12.56 11.03 -2.64
CA CYS A 171 -12.26 9.60 -2.44
C CYS A 171 -13.53 8.75 -2.60
#